data_AF-A0A662VZX7-F1
#
_entry.id   AF-A0A662VZX7-F1
#
_cell.length_a   1.000
_cell.length_b   1.000
_cell.length_c   1.000
_cell.angle_alpha   90.00
_cell.angle_beta   90.00
_cell.angle_gamma   90.00
#
_symmetry.space_group_name_H-M   'P 1'
#
loop_
_entity.id
_entity.type
_entity.pdbx_description
1 polymer ?
#
loop_
_entity_poly.entity_id
_entity_poly.type
_entity_poly.pdbx_seq_one_letter_code
_entity_poly.pdbx_strand_id
1 'polypeptide(L)'
;MSEFKLGNIFGCEAVKNFGTALRKALRIGDDYASLVELEYVETKEQFEEVIKKFLRRYETIARRGYKGKELSRLSERDLEELMSLVDKYDVKPIRAALISYALVKSEREESESEEVV
;
A
#
# COMPACT_ATOMS: atom_id res chain seq x y z
N MET A 1 15.23 -13.16 18.94
CA MET A 1 15.08 -12.22 17.81
C MET A 1 14.59 -13.02 16.62
N SER A 2 13.44 -12.67 16.02
CA SER A 2 13.02 -13.35 14.79
C SER A 2 13.99 -12.98 13.68
N GLU A 3 14.51 -13.99 12.98
CA GLU A 3 15.36 -13.81 11.81
C GLU A 3 14.66 -12.89 10.79
N PHE A 4 15.34 -11.82 10.36
CA PHE A 4 14.84 -10.93 9.32
C PHE A 4 14.74 -11.70 8.00
N LYS A 5 13.52 -11.84 7.48
CA LYS A 5 13.25 -12.52 6.21
C LYS A 5 12.33 -11.65 5.37
N LEU A 6 12.81 -11.22 4.21
CA LEU A 6 12.03 -10.43 3.25
C LEU A 6 10.72 -11.13 2.89
N GLY A 7 10.73 -12.46 2.77
CA GLY A 7 9.53 -13.25 2.49
C GLY A 7 8.41 -13.08 3.54
N ASN A 8 8.73 -12.80 4.80
CA ASN A 8 7.70 -12.55 5.82
C ASN A 8 6.99 -11.22 5.62
N ILE A 9 7.71 -10.22 5.10
CA ILE A 9 7.18 -8.87 4.86
C ILE A 9 6.42 -8.86 3.54
N PHE A 10 7.06 -9.29 2.46
CA PHE A 10 6.44 -9.34 1.15
C PHE A 10 5.31 -10.38 1.08
N GLY A 11 5.37 -11.44 1.89
CA GLY A 11 4.32 -12.45 1.95
C GLY A 11 3.05 -11.99 2.68
N CYS A 12 3.15 -11.01 3.58
CA CYS A 12 2.05 -10.53 4.41
C CYS A 12 0.92 -9.91 3.58
N GLU A 13 -0.31 -10.27 3.94
CA GLU A 13 -1.52 -9.81 3.25
C GLU A 13 -1.75 -8.31 3.45
N ALA A 14 -1.53 -7.78 4.67
CA ALA A 14 -1.63 -6.35 4.95
C ALA A 14 -0.70 -5.52 4.04
N VAL A 15 0.56 -5.95 3.88
CA VAL A 15 1.53 -5.28 3.00
C VAL A 15 1.06 -5.29 1.53
N LYS A 16 0.52 -6.42 1.06
CA LYS A 16 -0.05 -6.55 -0.29
C LYS A 16 -1.26 -5.65 -0.48
N ASN A 17 -2.15 -5.59 0.51
CA ASN A 17 -3.37 -4.79 0.48
C ASN A 17 -3.04 -3.30 0.45
N PHE A 18 -2.15 -2.83 1.34
CA PHE A 18 -1.69 -1.44 1.34
C PHE A 18 -0.94 -1.08 0.06
N GLY A 19 -0.04 -1.93 -0.43
CA GLY A 19 0.64 -1.69 -1.70
C GLY A 19 -0.31 -1.64 -2.89
N THR A 20 -1.36 -2.46 -2.89
CA THR A 20 -2.41 -2.43 -3.91
C THR A 20 -3.28 -1.18 -3.82
N ALA A 21 -3.62 -0.74 -2.61
CA ALA A 21 -4.31 0.53 -2.38
C ALA A 21 -3.45 1.71 -2.88
N LEU A 22 -2.14 1.70 -2.59
CA LEU A 22 -1.20 2.70 -3.08
C LEU A 22 -1.12 2.68 -4.61
N ARG A 23 -1.05 1.51 -5.26
CA ARG A 23 -1.13 1.39 -6.73
C ARG A 23 -2.38 2.08 -7.28
N LYS A 24 -3.54 1.80 -6.68
CA LYS A 24 -4.82 2.40 -7.10
C LYS A 24 -4.80 3.91 -6.88
N ALA A 25 -4.25 4.38 -5.77
CA ALA A 25 -4.11 5.81 -5.50
C ALA A 25 -3.25 6.51 -6.57
N LEU A 26 -2.15 5.89 -6.97
CA LEU A 26 -1.27 6.40 -8.03
C LEU A 26 -1.95 6.44 -9.40
N ARG A 27 -2.62 5.34 -9.79
CA ARG A 27 -3.12 5.18 -11.17
C ARG A 27 -4.49 5.79 -11.41
N ILE A 28 -5.32 5.90 -10.38
CA ILE A 28 -6.71 6.38 -10.49
C ILE A 28 -6.84 7.78 -9.90
N GLY A 29 -6.09 8.07 -8.83
CA GLY A 29 -6.20 9.32 -8.08
C GLY A 29 -5.02 10.27 -8.22
N ASP A 30 -4.01 9.93 -9.05
CA ASP A 30 -2.78 10.70 -9.24
C ASP A 30 -2.08 11.10 -7.93
N ASP A 31 -2.18 10.25 -6.89
CA ASP A 31 -1.64 10.53 -5.56
C ASP A 31 -0.13 10.21 -5.46
N TYR A 32 0.66 10.89 -6.27
CA TYR A 32 2.13 10.81 -6.23
C TYR A 32 2.69 11.36 -4.91
N ALA A 33 1.94 12.21 -4.20
CA ALA A 33 2.32 12.72 -2.90
C ALA A 33 2.49 11.58 -1.88
N SER A 34 1.59 10.60 -1.84
CA SER A 34 1.73 9.41 -0.98
C SER A 34 2.99 8.61 -1.26
N LEU A 35 3.39 8.47 -2.53
CA LEU A 35 4.60 7.75 -2.90
C LEU A 35 5.85 8.49 -2.41
N VAL A 36 5.92 9.79 -2.66
CA VAL A 36 7.05 10.64 -2.21
C VAL A 36 7.13 10.66 -0.69
N GLU A 37 6.01 10.87 0.02
CA GLU A 37 5.98 10.86 1.48
C GLU A 37 6.46 9.51 2.05
N LEU A 38 6.07 8.38 1.45
CA LEU A 38 6.55 7.04 1.83
C LEU A 38 8.02 6.79 1.49
N GLU A 39 8.58 7.43 0.48
CA GLU A 39 10.00 7.22 0.12
C GLU A 39 10.95 7.82 1.17
N TYR A 40 10.56 8.95 1.74
CA TYR A 40 11.37 9.71 2.71
C TYR A 40 11.08 9.39 4.18
N VAL A 41 10.18 8.44 4.46
CA VAL A 41 9.80 8.10 5.84
C VAL A 41 10.86 7.25 6.54
N GLU A 42 11.48 7.74 7.61
CA GLU A 42 12.60 7.05 8.27
C GLU A 42 12.26 6.55 9.67
N THR A 43 11.36 7.22 10.39
CA THR A 43 10.99 6.86 11.77
C THR A 43 9.56 6.33 11.86
N LYS A 44 9.25 5.60 12.93
CA LYS A 44 7.92 5.02 13.16
C LYS A 44 6.85 6.10 13.28
N GLU A 45 7.19 7.23 13.92
CA GLU A 45 6.30 8.39 14.09
C GLU A 45 6.01 9.05 12.74
N GLN A 46 7.04 9.18 11.87
CA GLN A 46 6.82 9.64 10.50
C GLN A 46 5.95 8.65 9.73
N PHE A 47 6.15 7.34 9.93
CA PHE A 47 5.37 6.30 9.26
C PHE A 47 3.90 6.33 9.64
N GLU A 48 3.58 6.47 10.93
CA GLU A 48 2.23 6.69 11.41
C GLU A 48 1.57 7.89 10.70
N GLU A 49 2.26 9.03 10.66
CA GLU A 49 1.74 10.25 10.04
C GLU A 49 1.49 10.07 8.53
N VAL A 50 2.44 9.44 7.82
CA VAL A 50 2.33 9.17 6.38
C VAL A 50 1.19 8.20 6.09
N ILE A 51 1.03 7.14 6.88
CA ILE A 51 -0.09 6.19 6.72
C ILE A 51 -1.43 6.87 6.97
N LYS A 52 -1.55 7.71 8.01
CA LYS A 52 -2.76 8.48 8.28
C LYS A 52 -3.14 9.38 7.11
N LYS A 53 -2.18 10.12 6.55
CA LYS A 53 -2.40 11.00 5.39
C LYS A 53 -2.79 10.21 4.15
N PHE A 54 -2.12 9.09 3.88
CA PHE A 54 -2.44 8.19 2.78
C PHE A 54 -3.87 7.66 2.91
N LEU A 55 -4.27 7.13 4.06
CA LEU A 55 -5.63 6.62 4.28
C LEU A 55 -6.69 7.69 4.03
N ARG A 56 -6.46 8.93 4.47
CA ARG A 56 -7.36 10.06 4.21
C ARG A 56 -7.51 10.35 2.72
N ARG A 57 -6.40 10.36 1.96
CA ARG A 57 -6.43 10.57 0.49
C ARG A 57 -7.12 9.38 -0.19
N TYR A 58 -6.76 8.16 0.19
CA TYR A 58 -7.28 6.95 -0.40
C TYR A 58 -8.78 6.76 -0.15
N GLU A 59 -9.30 7.15 1.01
CA GLU A 59 -10.75 7.11 1.29
C GLU A 59 -11.57 7.84 0.23
N THR A 60 -11.09 9.01 -0.21
CA THR A 60 -11.78 9.80 -1.24
C THR A 60 -11.74 9.08 -2.59
N ILE A 61 -10.58 8.50 -2.94
CA ILE A 61 -10.39 7.76 -4.19
C ILE A 61 -11.25 6.49 -4.19
N ALA A 62 -11.31 5.77 -3.06
CA ALA A 62 -12.06 4.54 -2.92
C ALA A 62 -13.57 4.75 -3.07
N ARG A 63 -14.12 5.81 -2.45
CA ARG A 63 -15.53 6.21 -2.59
C ARG A 63 -15.87 6.71 -3.99
N ARG A 64 -14.97 7.46 -4.63
CA ARG A 64 -15.16 7.87 -6.03
C ARG A 64 -15.26 6.66 -6.95
N GLY A 65 -14.52 5.60 -6.63
CA GLY A 65 -14.50 4.38 -7.40
C GLY A 65 -13.80 4.54 -8.75
N TYR A 66 -13.85 3.48 -9.55
CA TYR A 66 -13.30 3.43 -10.90
C TYR A 66 -14.17 2.52 -11.78
N LYS A 67 -14.42 2.94 -13.02
CA LYS A 67 -15.30 2.21 -13.98
C LYS A 67 -16.66 1.80 -13.36
N GLY A 68 -17.26 2.67 -12.57
CA GLY A 68 -18.58 2.45 -11.96
C GLY A 68 -18.60 1.51 -10.75
N LYS A 69 -17.44 1.14 -10.19
CA LYS A 69 -17.34 0.31 -8.98
C LYS A 69 -16.49 1.01 -7.91
N GLU A 70 -16.92 0.96 -6.66
CA GLU A 70 -16.10 1.41 -5.53
C GLU A 70 -14.83 0.56 -5.42
N LEU A 71 -13.74 1.18 -4.95
CA LEU A 71 -12.52 0.44 -4.65
C LEU A 71 -12.58 -0.11 -3.24
N SER A 72 -12.01 -1.29 -3.04
CA SER A 72 -11.85 -1.89 -1.72
C SER A 72 -11.10 -0.94 -0.77
N ARG A 73 -11.66 -0.75 0.42
CA ARG A 73 -11.02 -0.01 1.51
C ARG A 73 -10.12 -0.95 2.31
N LEU A 74 -9.09 -0.37 2.94
CA LEU A 74 -8.22 -1.10 3.86
C LEU A 74 -8.96 -1.38 5.16
N SER A 75 -8.76 -2.58 5.71
CA SER A 75 -9.41 -2.97 6.96
C SER A 75 -8.61 -2.51 8.18
N GLU A 76 -9.26 -2.44 9.34
CA GLU A 76 -8.60 -2.21 10.63
C GLU A 76 -7.54 -3.29 10.91
N ARG A 77 -7.84 -4.54 10.57
CA ARG A 77 -6.89 -5.66 10.68
C ARG A 77 -5.63 -5.44 9.84
N ASP A 78 -5.77 -4.97 8.60
CA ASP A 78 -4.61 -4.65 7.76
C ASP A 78 -3.75 -3.56 8.41
N LEU A 79 -4.38 -2.55 9.02
CA LEU A 79 -3.68 -1.47 9.71
C LEU A 79 -2.89 -1.98 10.92
N GLU A 80 -3.54 -2.73 11.80
CA GLU A 80 -2.90 -3.31 13.01
C GLU A 80 -1.73 -4.23 12.65
N GLU A 81 -1.91 -5.06 11.63
CA GLU A 81 -0.86 -5.98 11.17
C GLU A 81 0.31 -5.22 10.53
N LEU A 82 0.03 -4.18 9.74
CA LEU A 82 1.08 -3.32 9.17
C LEU A 82 1.90 -2.63 10.27
N MET A 83 1.25 -2.08 11.30
CA MET A 83 1.94 -1.43 12.41
C MET A 83 2.78 -2.43 13.21
N SER A 84 2.26 -3.63 13.45
CA SER A 84 3.00 -4.73 14.09
C SER A 84 4.25 -5.13 13.31
N LEU A 85 4.20 -5.09 11.97
CA LEU A 85 5.37 -5.35 11.12
C LEU A 85 6.41 -4.24 11.20
N VAL A 86 5.99 -2.98 11.25
CA VAL A 86 6.90 -1.84 11.46
C VAL A 86 7.59 -1.95 12.82
N ASP A 87 6.87 -2.35 13.85
CA ASP A 87 7.47 -2.56 15.17
C ASP A 87 8.51 -3.67 15.19
N LYS A 88 8.26 -4.73 14.42
CA LYS A 88 9.11 -5.93 14.37
C LYS A 88 10.31 -5.79 13.45
N TYR A 89 10.17 -5.10 12.32
CA TYR A 89 11.15 -5.08 11.24
C TYR A 89 11.67 -3.69 10.88
N ASP A 90 11.21 -2.65 11.58
CA ASP A 90 11.52 -1.25 11.32
C ASP A 90 10.90 -0.73 10.00
N VAL A 91 10.94 0.58 9.80
CA VAL A 91 10.20 1.28 8.73
C VAL A 91 10.72 0.95 7.33
N LYS A 92 12.05 0.94 7.18
CA LYS A 92 12.72 0.86 5.87
C LYS A 92 12.30 -0.35 5.03
N PRO A 93 12.26 -1.60 5.55
CA PRO A 93 11.82 -2.73 4.74
C PRO A 93 10.31 -2.71 4.47
N ILE A 94 9.49 -2.15 5.37
CA ILE A 94 8.03 -2.05 5.16
C ILE A 94 7.72 -1.05 4.04
N ARG A 95 8.28 0.18 4.09
CA ARG A 95 8.08 1.17 3.02
C ARG A 95 8.55 0.64 1.66
N ALA A 96 9.68 -0.08 1.63
CA ALA A 96 10.20 -0.67 0.40
C ALA A 96 9.22 -1.71 -0.18
N ALA A 97 8.63 -2.55 0.68
CA ALA A 97 7.64 -3.54 0.24
C ALA A 97 6.35 -2.87 -0.26
N LEU A 98 5.84 -1.85 0.44
CA LEU A 98 4.65 -1.10 0.02
C LEU A 98 4.84 -0.46 -1.36
N ILE A 99 5.96 0.24 -1.56
CA ILE A 99 6.30 0.89 -2.84
C ILE A 99 6.49 -0.16 -3.94
N SER A 100 7.20 -1.25 -3.65
CA SER A 100 7.38 -2.35 -4.62
C SER A 100 6.03 -2.91 -5.06
N TYR A 101 5.13 -3.20 -4.12
CA TYR A 101 3.78 -3.65 -4.46
C TYR A 101 2.96 -2.60 -5.19
N ALA A 102 3.23 -1.31 -5.05
CA ALA A 102 2.54 -0.29 -5.83
C ALA A 102 3.02 -0.24 -7.28
N LEU A 103 4.31 -0.53 -7.52
CA LEU A 103 4.95 -0.35 -8.83
C LEU A 103 4.98 -1.62 -9.69
N VAL A 104 4.96 -2.80 -9.08
CA VAL A 104 4.93 -4.06 -9.86
C VAL A 104 3.57 -4.22 -10.56
N LYS A 105 3.60 -4.78 -11.78
CA LYS A 105 2.40 -5.20 -12.50
C LYS A 105 1.68 -6.28 -11.67
N SER A 106 0.38 -6.14 -11.45
CA SER A 106 -0.39 -7.19 -10.78
C SER A 106 -0.91 -8.20 -11.81
N GLU A 107 -0.92 -9.49 -11.48
CA GLU A 107 -1.43 -10.56 -12.37
C GLU A 107 -2.90 -10.33 -12.76
N ARG A 108 -3.69 -9.68 -11.90
CA ARG A 108 -5.10 -9.33 -12.17
C ARG A 108 -5.28 -8.21 -13.20
N GLU A 109 -4.23 -7.46 -13.52
CA GLU A 109 -4.28 -6.44 -14.56
C GLU A 109 -4.20 -7.02 -15.98
N GLU A 110 -3.62 -8.22 -16.16
CA GLU A 110 -3.55 -8.87 -17.49
C GLU A 110 -4.94 -9.16 -18.04
N SER A 111 -5.84 -9.70 -17.22
CA SER A 111 -7.20 -10.03 -17.64
C SER A 111 -8.05 -8.81 -18.05
N GLU A 112 -7.85 -7.66 -17.40
CA GLU A 112 -8.61 -6.44 -17.76
C GLU A 112 -7.99 -5.63 -18.90
N SER A 113 -6.71 -5.88 -19.22
CA SER A 113 -6.00 -5.20 -20.31
C SER A 113 -6.11 -5.95 -21.64
N GLU A 114 -6.17 -7.29 -21.60
CA GLU A 114 -6.31 -8.16 -22.77
C GLU A 114 -7.74 -8.21 -23.32
N GLU A 115 -8.76 -7.95 -22.50
CA GLU A 115 -10.16 -7.84 -22.97
C GLU A 115 -10.46 -6.57 -23.78
N VAL A 116 -9.49 -5.65 -23.91
CA VAL A 116 -9.65 -4.36 -24.60
C VAL A 116 -8.85 -4.24 -25.90
N VAL A 117 -8.27 -5.36 -26.40
CA VAL A 117 -7.51 -5.42 -27.66
C VAL A 117 -8.26 -6.19 -28.74
#